data_AF-A0A9E0RCF0-F1
#
_entry.id   AF-A0A9E0RCF0-F1
#
_cell.length_a   1.000
_cell.length_b   1.000
_cell.length_c   1.000
_cell.angle_alpha   90.00
_cell.angle_beta   90.00
_cell.angle_gamma   90.00
#
_symmetry.space_group_name_H-M   'P 1'
#
loop_
_entity.id
_entity.type
_entity.pdbx_description
1 polymer ?
#
loop_
_entity_poly.entity_id
_entity_poly.type
_entity_poly.pdbx_seq_one_letter_code
_entity_poly.pdbx_strand_id
1 'polypeptide(L)' 'MSRVCQVTGKRPVSGNNVSHAMNHTRRRFLPNLQSKR' A
#
# COMPACT_ATOMS: atom_id res chain seq x y z
N MET A 1 9.89 -9.60 6.12
CA MET A 1 8.49 -10.08 6.00
C MET A 1 7.85 -9.48 4.76
N SER A 2 7.32 -10.31 3.87
CA SER A 2 6.42 -9.90 2.79
C SER A 2 5.23 -9.16 3.42
N ARG A 3 4.96 -7.91 3.03
CA ARG A 3 3.78 -7.14 3.47
C ARG A 3 2.51 -7.66 2.77
N VAL A 4 2.27 -8.96 2.88
CA VAL A 4 1.16 -9.69 2.29
C VAL A 4 0.32 -10.25 3.42
N CYS A 5 -0.99 -10.03 3.40
CA CYS A 5 -1.89 -10.65 4.36
C CYS A 5 -1.95 -12.17 4.09
N GLN A 6 -1.63 -12.99 5.09
CA GLN A 6 -1.66 -14.45 4.94
C GLN A 6 -3.08 -15.01 4.78
N VAL A 7 -4.08 -14.36 5.37
CA VAL A 7 -5.50 -14.80 5.31
C VAL A 7 -6.19 -14.29 4.05
N THR A 8 -6.05 -13.01 3.75
CA THR A 8 -6.79 -12.36 2.64
C THR A 8 -5.96 -12.19 1.36
N GLY A 9 -4.67 -12.55 1.38
CA GLY A 9 -3.79 -12.37 0.24
C GLY A 9 -3.50 -10.92 -0.14
N LYS A 10 -4.03 -9.91 0.59
CA LYS A 10 -3.85 -8.48 0.29
C LYS A 10 -2.38 -8.12 0.15
N ARG A 11 -2.01 -7.51 -0.97
CA ARG A 11 -0.63 -7.11 -1.31
C ARG A 11 -0.52 -5.59 -1.42
N PRO A 12 0.71 -5.03 -1.35
CA PRO A 12 0.93 -3.63 -1.63
C PRO A 12 0.59 -3.29 -3.07
N VAL A 13 -0.07 -2.15 -3.28
CA VAL A 13 -0.43 -1.65 -4.62
C VAL A 13 0.42 -0.41 -4.95
N SER A 14 0.87 -0.28 -6.19
CA SER A 14 1.54 0.94 -6.66
C SER A 14 0.54 1.98 -7.13
N GLY A 15 0.82 3.26 -6.89
CA GLY A 15 0.05 4.36 -7.47
C GLY A 15 0.79 5.69 -7.37
N ASN A 16 0.06 6.80 -7.53
CA ASN A 16 0.62 8.14 -7.44
C ASN A 16 -0.06 8.96 -6.32
N ASN A 17 0.66 9.87 -5.67
CA ASN A 17 0.04 11.04 -5.04
C ASN A 17 -0.19 12.07 -6.14
N VAL A 18 -1.37 12.66 -6.16
CA VAL A 18 -1.73 13.73 -7.10
C VAL A 18 -1.92 15.00 -6.28
N SER A 19 -1.16 16.05 -6.61
CA SER A 19 -1.34 17.36 -5.96
C SER A 19 -2.53 18.11 -6.56
N HIS A 20 -2.90 19.23 -5.94
CA HIS A 20 -3.93 20.12 -6.50
C HIS A 20 -3.57 20.64 -7.91
N ALA A 21 -2.27 20.82 -8.19
CA ALA A 21 -1.74 21.16 -9.50
C ALA A 21 -1.57 19.95 -10.45
N MET A 22 -2.11 18.78 -10.08
CA MET A 22 -2.02 17.53 -10.85
C MET A 22 -0.59 16.99 -11.03
N ASN A 23 0.32 17.31 -10.11
CA ASN A 23 1.67 16.73 -10.10
C ASN A 23 1.61 15.30 -9.55
N HIS A 24 2.11 14.34 -10.32
CA HIS A 24 2.10 12.92 -9.96
C HIS A 24 3.44 12.48 -9.35
N THR A 25 3.44 12.04 -8.09
CA THR A 25 4.61 11.41 -7.44
C THR A 25 4.34 9.96 -7.10
N ARG A 26 5.30 9.05 -7.33
CA ARG A 26 5.11 7.60 -7.10
C ARG A 26 4.92 7.30 -5.61
N ARG A 27 3.93 6.46 -5.28
CA ARG A 27 3.67 5.95 -3.92
C ARG A 27 3.34 4.48 -3.91
N ARG A 28 3.45 3.86 -2.74
CA ARG A 28 2.99 2.50 -2.46
C ARG A 28 1.89 2.53 -1.41
N PHE A 29 0.77 1.89 -1.70
CA PHE A 29 -0.30 1.64 -0.74
C PHE A 29 -0.02 0.33 -0.02
N LEU A 30 0.15 0.40 1.30
CA LEU A 30 0.47 -0.76 2.12
C LEU A 30 -0.81 -1.28 2.80
N PRO A 31 -1.04 -2.61 2.84
CA PRO A 31 -2.09 -3.16 3.67
C PRO A 31 -1.81 -2.88 5.15
N ASN A 32 -2.86 -2.55 5.92
CA ASN A 32 -2.77 -2.38 7.37
C ASN A 32 -2.70 -3.77 8.05
N LEU A 33 -1.51 -4.38 8.03
CA LEU A 33 -1.26 -5.68 8.67
C LEU A 33 -0.94 -5.48 10.15
N GLN A 34 -1.74 -6.08 11.03
CA GLN A 34 -1.47 -6.10 12.47
C GLN A 34 -0.85 -7.44 12.86
N SER A 35 0.24 -7.39 13.63
CA SER A 35 0.80 -8.59 14.25
C SER A 35 -0.06 -8.98 15.45
N LYS A 36 -0.84 -10.06 15.31
CA LYS A 36 -1.53 -10.73 16.41
C LYS A 36 -0.74 -11.99 16.74
N ARG A 37 -0.45 -12.22 18.03
CA ARG A 37 0.25 -13.39 18.55
C ARG A 37 -0.78 -14.39 19.07
#